data_AF-A0A6B0RMB8-F1
#
_entry.id   AF-A0A6B0RMB8-F1
#
_cell.length_a   1.000
_cell.length_b   1.000
_cell.length_c   1.000
_cell.angle_alpha   90.00
_cell.angle_beta   90.00
_cell.angle_gamma   90.00
#
_symmetry.space_group_name_H-M   'P 1'
#
loop_
_entity.id
_entity.type
_entity.pdbx_description
1 polymer ?
#
loop_
_entity_poly.entity_id
_entity_poly.type
_entity_poly.pdbx_seq_one_letter_code
_entity_poly.pdbx_strand_id
1 'polypeptide(L)'
;MEEGPLPLLTLTTAPYYDQKPGTSGLRKKTYYFEEKPCYLENFIQSIFFSIDLKDRQGASLVVGGDGRYFNKSAIETIVQMAAANGVGIR
;
A
#
# COMPACT_ATOMS: atom_id res chain seq x y z
N MET A 1 -8.40 2.86 25.63
CA MET A 1 -7.65 2.95 24.36
C MET A 1 -6.21 2.63 24.68
N GLU A 2 -5.55 1.78 23.91
CA GLU A 2 -4.14 1.46 24.11
C GLU A 2 -3.31 2.72 23.78
N GLU A 3 -2.81 3.40 24.80
CA GLU A 3 -2.10 4.68 24.68
C GLU A 3 -0.61 4.46 24.42
N GLY A 4 -0.28 3.88 23.26
CA GLY A 4 1.09 3.64 22.82
C GLY A 4 1.31 4.01 21.36
N PRO A 5 2.56 4.23 20.92
CA PRO A 5 2.85 4.42 19.51
C PRO A 5 2.45 3.17 18.72
N LEU A 6 1.88 3.36 17.53
CA LEU A 6 1.56 2.25 16.64
C LEU A 6 2.84 1.48 16.29
N PRO A 7 2.87 0.14 16.46
CA PRO A 7 4.08 -0.64 16.19
C PRO A 7 4.39 -0.70 14.69
N LEU A 8 5.67 -0.63 14.35
CA LEU A 8 6.16 -0.93 13.00
C LEU A 8 6.38 -2.44 12.86
N LEU A 9 5.63 -3.06 11.93
CA LEU A 9 5.75 -4.49 11.64
C LEU A 9 6.45 -4.69 10.30
N THR A 10 7.35 -5.67 10.24
CA THR A 10 7.96 -6.15 8.99
C THR A 10 7.46 -7.57 8.75
N LEU A 11 6.75 -7.76 7.64
CA LEU A 11 6.14 -9.04 7.27
C LEU A 11 6.91 -9.66 6.09
N THR A 12 7.28 -10.93 6.20
CA THR A 12 7.88 -11.68 5.10
C THR A 12 6.82 -12.03 4.06
N THR A 13 7.15 -11.86 2.78
CA THR A 13 6.23 -12.10 1.66
C THR A 13 6.99 -12.71 0.48
N ALA A 14 6.25 -13.26 -0.49
CA ALA A 14 6.80 -13.79 -1.74
C ALA A 14 6.39 -12.90 -2.92
N PRO A 15 7.26 -12.69 -3.93
CA PRO A 15 6.93 -11.84 -5.07
C PRO A 15 5.86 -12.47 -5.98
N TYR A 16 5.06 -11.62 -6.62
CA TYR A 16 4.14 -12.00 -7.69
C TYR A 16 4.69 -11.57 -9.05
N TYR A 17 4.70 -12.46 -10.03
CA TYR A 17 5.23 -12.18 -11.38
C TYR A 17 4.26 -11.40 -12.28
N ASP A 18 3.01 -11.22 -11.85
CA ASP A 18 1.93 -10.65 -12.66
C ASP A 18 1.47 -9.26 -12.19
N GLN A 19 2.28 -8.59 -11.36
CA GLN A 19 2.07 -7.23 -10.85
C GLN A 19 2.71 -6.13 -11.71
N LYS A 20 2.76 -6.34 -13.03
CA LYS A 20 3.18 -5.29 -13.97
C LYS A 20 2.01 -4.36 -14.28
N PRO A 21 2.04 -3.07 -13.89
CA PRO A 21 0.97 -2.14 -14.24
C PRO A 21 0.95 -1.89 -15.76
N GLY A 22 -0.25 -1.74 -16.31
CA GLY A 22 -0.45 -1.30 -17.69
C GLY A 22 -0.48 0.23 -17.78
N THR A 23 -0.93 0.74 -18.93
CA THR A 23 -1.06 2.19 -19.19
C THR A 23 -1.98 2.92 -18.20
N SER A 24 -2.95 2.21 -17.60
CA SER A 24 -3.90 2.76 -16.63
C SER A 24 -3.78 2.11 -15.24
N GLY A 25 -2.57 1.69 -14.87
CA GLY A 25 -2.29 1.03 -13.60
C GLY A 25 -2.47 -0.49 -13.62
N LEU A 26 -2.36 -1.12 -12.45
CA LEU A 26 -2.54 -2.57 -12.28
C LEU A 26 -4.03 -2.90 -12.17
N ARG A 27 -4.55 -3.69 -13.11
CA ARG A 27 -5.94 -4.14 -13.11
C ARG A 27 -6.01 -5.66 -13.00
N LYS A 28 -6.70 -6.14 -11.97
CA LYS A 28 -7.00 -7.55 -11.72
C LYS A 28 -8.43 -7.67 -11.19
N LYS A 29 -8.97 -8.89 -11.20
CA LYS A 29 -10.25 -9.18 -10.52
C LYS A 29 -10.10 -8.89 -9.02
N THR A 30 -11.13 -8.34 -8.37
CA THR A 30 -11.10 -7.97 -6.94
C THR A 30 -10.58 -9.10 -6.05
N TYR A 31 -11.00 -10.34 -6.33
CA TYR A 31 -10.51 -11.56 -5.67
C TYR A 31 -8.97 -11.65 -5.55
N TYR A 32 -8.22 -11.16 -6.53
CA TYR A 32 -6.75 -11.15 -6.42
C TYR A 32 -6.27 -10.24 -5.29
N PHE A 33 -6.87 -9.06 -5.12
CA PHE A 33 -6.44 -8.14 -4.08
C PHE A 33 -6.98 -8.52 -2.70
N GLU A 34 -8.15 -9.16 -2.65
CA GLU A 34 -8.83 -9.53 -1.40
C GLU A 34 -8.36 -10.85 -0.82
N GLU A 35 -8.12 -11.87 -1.66
CA GLU A 35 -7.93 -13.25 -1.19
C GLU A 35 -6.51 -13.78 -1.39
N LYS A 36 -5.73 -13.21 -2.33
CA LYS A 36 -4.36 -13.67 -2.54
C LYS A 36 -3.44 -13.10 -1.46
N PRO A 37 -2.66 -13.94 -0.76
CA PRO A 37 -1.79 -13.49 0.33
C PRO A 37 -0.86 -12.37 -0.09
N CYS A 38 -0.90 -11.25 0.62
CA CYS A 38 -0.03 -10.09 0.40
C CYS A 38 -0.05 -9.50 -1.03
N TYR A 39 -1.07 -9.79 -1.85
CA TYR A 39 -1.07 -9.35 -3.24
C TYR A 39 -1.21 -7.83 -3.32
N LEU A 40 -2.12 -7.23 -2.57
CA LEU A 40 -2.28 -5.78 -2.51
C LEU A 40 -1.03 -5.12 -1.91
N GLU A 41 -0.56 -5.63 -0.78
CA GLU A 41 0.54 -5.09 0.02
C GLU A 41 1.85 -5.09 -0.76
N ASN A 42 2.16 -6.17 -1.49
CA ASN A 42 3.37 -6.25 -2.30
C ASN A 42 3.38 -5.17 -3.40
N PHE A 43 2.23 -4.93 -4.03
CA PHE A 43 2.13 -3.91 -5.06
C PHE A 43 2.27 -2.50 -4.47
N ILE A 44 1.62 -2.23 -3.33
CA ILE A 44 1.75 -0.96 -2.60
C ILE A 44 3.21 -0.73 -2.16
N GLN A 45 3.85 -1.74 -1.57
CA GLN A 45 5.25 -1.63 -1.14
C GLN A 45 6.18 -1.35 -2.32
N SER A 46 5.91 -1.95 -3.48
CA SER A 46 6.66 -1.69 -4.71
C SER A 46 6.50 -0.23 -5.18
N ILE A 47 5.31 0.35 -5.06
CA ILE A 47 5.07 1.79 -5.33
C ILE A 47 5.88 2.66 -4.35
N PHE A 48 5.89 2.34 -3.06
CA PHE A 48 6.70 3.11 -2.11
C PHE A 48 8.20 2.95 -2.34
N PHE A 49 8.68 1.81 -2.82
CA PHE A 49 10.08 1.60 -3.20
C PHE A 49 10.48 2.29 -4.50
N SER A 50 9.53 2.69 -5.35
CA SER A 50 9.84 3.51 -6.52
C SER A 50 10.02 5.00 -6.20
N ILE A 51 9.86 5.40 -4.93
CA ILE A 51 10.12 6.76 -4.44
C ILE A 51 11.38 6.70 -3.58
N ASP A 52 12.37 7.53 -3.88
CA ASP A 52 13.61 7.61 -3.11
C ASP A 52 13.30 7.87 -1.62
N LEU A 53 14.01 7.17 -0.73
CA LEU A 53 13.73 7.23 0.72
C LEU A 53 13.76 8.67 1.27
N LYS A 54 14.72 9.48 0.81
CA LYS A 54 14.86 10.90 1.21
C LYS A 54 13.65 11.74 0.78
N ASP A 55 13.04 11.42 -0.36
CA ASP A 55 11.93 12.18 -0.94
C ASP A 55 10.59 11.68 -0.40
N ARG A 56 10.55 10.46 0.14
CA ARG A 56 9.37 9.85 0.75
C ARG A 56 9.16 10.30 2.20
N GLN A 57 10.24 10.55 2.95
CA GLN A 57 10.14 11.00 4.34
C GLN A 57 9.49 12.38 4.44
N GLY A 58 8.40 12.49 5.22
CA GLY A 58 7.70 13.77 5.37
C GLY A 58 6.82 14.14 4.18
N ALA A 59 6.77 13.31 3.13
CA ALA A 59 6.01 13.60 1.92
C ALA A 59 4.51 13.46 2.15
N SER A 60 3.74 14.21 1.35
CA SER A 60 2.29 14.06 1.26
C SER A 60 1.93 13.26 0.01
N LEU A 61 1.13 12.21 0.17
CA LEU A 61 0.56 11.45 -0.93
C LEU A 61 -0.96 11.58 -0.94
N VAL A 62 -1.54 11.77 -2.12
CA VAL A 62 -2.99 11.79 -2.30
C VAL A 62 -3.46 10.37 -2.60
N VAL A 63 -4.44 9.90 -1.83
CA VAL A 63 -5.07 8.59 -2.00
C VAL A 63 -6.55 8.80 -2.27
N GLY A 64 -7.09 8.16 -3.31
CA GLY A 64 -8.47 8.30 -3.71
C GLY A 64 -8.97 7.10 -4.50
N GLY A 65 -10.29 7.03 -4.66
CA GLY A 65 -10.97 5.93 -5.32
C GLY A 65 -12.32 6.34 -5.88
N ASP A 66 -12.91 5.48 -6.68
CA ASP A 66 -14.22 5.70 -7.30
C ASP A 66 -15.38 5.08 -6.50
N GLY A 67 -15.13 4.60 -5.28
CA GLY A 67 -16.13 4.05 -4.37
C GLY A 67 -16.57 2.61 -4.67
N ARG A 68 -15.91 1.90 -5.60
CA ARG A 68 -16.22 0.49 -5.88
C ARG A 68 -15.98 -0.42 -4.68
N TYR A 69 -16.50 -1.66 -4.76
CA TYR A 69 -16.21 -2.70 -3.79
C TYR A 69 -14.69 -2.86 -3.56
N PHE A 70 -14.28 -3.13 -2.33
CA PHE A 70 -12.89 -3.20 -1.85
C PHE A 70 -12.13 -1.87 -1.80
N ASN A 71 -12.70 -0.74 -2.25
CA ASN A 71 -12.02 0.55 -2.23
C ASN A 71 -11.64 1.02 -0.81
N LYS A 72 -12.56 0.89 0.16
CA LYS A 72 -12.30 1.23 1.56
C LYS A 72 -11.15 0.42 2.15
N SER A 73 -11.19 -0.91 2.00
CA SER A 73 -10.15 -1.82 2.50
C SER A 73 -8.79 -1.50 1.89
N ALA A 74 -8.74 -1.25 0.57
CA ALA A 74 -7.48 -0.88 -0.08
C ALA A 74 -6.91 0.44 0.46
N ILE A 75 -7.76 1.45 0.71
CA ILE A 75 -7.33 2.73 1.30
C ILE A 75 -6.79 2.52 2.72
N GLU A 76 -7.45 1.70 3.55
CA GLU A 76 -6.97 1.39 4.90
C GLU A 76 -5.57 0.75 4.87
N THR A 77 -5.34 -0.22 3.99
CA THR A 77 -4.01 -0.83 3.79
C THR A 77 -2.97 0.19 3.32
N ILE A 78 -3.31 1.05 2.35
CA ILE A 78 -2.41 2.10 1.84
C ILE A 78 -1.98 3.04 2.97
N VAL A 79 -2.91 3.48 3.83
CA VAL A 79 -2.60 4.41 4.92
C VAL A 79 -1.68 3.77 5.97
N GLN A 80 -1.96 2.52 6.37
CA GLN A 80 -1.11 1.79 7.31
C GLN A 80 0.31 1.61 6.76
N MET A 81 0.43 1.22 5.49
CA MET A 81 1.73 1.02 4.85
C MET A 81 2.45 2.35 4.58
N ALA A 82 1.73 3.42 4.28
CA ALA A 82 2.30 4.76 4.12
C ALA A 82 2.97 5.23 5.40
N ALA A 83 2.29 5.11 6.55
CA ALA A 83 2.85 5.44 7.87
C ALA A 83 4.09 4.59 8.18
N ALA A 84 4.03 3.28 7.90
CA ALA A 84 5.17 2.37 8.07
C ALA A 84 6.36 2.70 7.15
N ASN A 85 6.13 3.35 6.01
CA ASN A 85 7.15 3.75 5.04
C ASN A 85 7.66 5.19 5.22
N GLY A 86 7.20 5.91 6.26
CA GLY A 86 7.65 7.27 6.57
C GLY A 86 6.97 8.38 5.75
N VAL A 87 5.85 8.07 5.08
CA VAL A 87 5.00 9.07 4.42
C VAL A 87 4.18 9.80 5.48
N GLY A 88 3.99 11.11 5.30
CA GLY A 88 3.24 11.97 6.21
C GLY A 88 4.15 12.87 7.03
N ILE A 89 3.56 13.98 7.52
CA ILE A 89 4.26 14.99 8.30
C ILE A 89 4.41 14.47 9.73
N ARG A 90 5.63 14.58 10.27
CA ARG A 90 5.91 14.37 11.68
C ARG A 90 5.64 15.63 12.48
#